data_AF-A0A392UKE7-F1
#
_entry.id   AF-A0A392UKE7-F1
#
_cell.length_a   1.000
_cell.length_b   1.000
_cell.length_c   1.000
_cell.angle_alpha   90.00
_cell.angle_beta   90.00
_cell.angle_gamma   90.00
#
_symmetry.space_group_name_H-M   'P 1'
#
loop_
_entity.id
_entity.type
_entity.pdbx_description
1 polymer ?
#
loop_
_entity_poly.entity_id
_entity_poly.type
_entity_poly.pdbx_seq_one_letter_code
_entity_poly.pdbx_strand_id
1 'polypeptide(L)' 'MQGATEGRKGKLGMTVEVFEVAPEVAVVEFSKSAGDTLEYVKFCEEEVRPSLKDIVWSWQGDTH' A
#
# COMPACT_ATOMS: atom_id res chain seq x y z
N MET A 1 -8.09 22.55 17.79
CA MET A 1 -7.10 21.47 18.02
C MET A 1 -6.79 20.84 16.69
N GLN A 2 -5.60 21.10 16.14
CA GLN A 2 -5.07 20.23 15.09
C GLN A 2 -4.75 18.92 15.81
N GLY A 3 -5.50 17.86 15.51
CA GLY A 3 -5.22 16.52 16.03
C GLY A 3 -3.77 16.16 15.71
N ALA A 4 -3.17 15.28 16.51
CA ALA A 4 -1.83 14.77 16.21
C ALA A 4 -1.78 14.39 14.72
N THR A 5 -0.79 14.92 13.98
CA THR A 5 -0.58 14.58 12.57
C THR A 5 -0.20 13.11 12.37
N GLU A 6 -0.04 12.39 13.47
CA GLU A 6 0.37 11.01 13.55
C GLU A 6 -0.74 10.20 14.22
N GLY A 7 -1.01 9.02 13.66
CA GLY A 7 -1.98 8.07 14.19
C GLY A 7 -1.68 7.62 15.61
N ARG A 8 -2.56 6.79 16.17
CA ARG A 8 -2.40 6.24 17.53
C ARG A 8 -1.05 5.55 17.75
N LYS A 9 -0.43 5.06 16.68
CA LYS A 9 0.86 4.33 16.70
C LYS A 9 2.01 5.13 16.06
N GLY A 10 1.90 6.46 15.99
CA GLY A 10 2.89 7.31 15.32
C GLY A 10 2.70 7.32 13.80
N LYS A 11 3.72 7.81 13.07
CA LYS A 11 3.68 7.87 11.60
C LYS A 11 3.56 6.49 10.97
N LEU A 12 2.77 6.40 9.90
CA LEU A 12 2.72 5.22 9.06
C LEU A 12 4.06 5.04 8.35
N GLY A 13 4.64 3.84 8.47
CA GLY A 13 5.82 3.41 7.74
C GLY A 13 5.47 2.22 6.85
N MET A 14 5.97 2.21 5.62
CA MET A 14 5.76 1.14 4.65
C MET A 14 7.06 0.80 3.95
N THR A 15 7.24 -0.47 3.65
CA THR A 15 8.29 -1.03 2.78
C THR A 15 7.64 -1.48 1.48
N VAL A 16 8.34 -1.25 0.37
CA VAL A 16 7.92 -1.72 -0.96
C VAL A 16 9.02 -2.60 -1.51
N GLU A 17 8.67 -3.82 -1.89
CA GLU A 17 9.58 -4.77 -2.53
C GLU A 17 9.08 -5.11 -3.92
N VAL A 18 9.99 -5.20 -4.89
CA VAL A 18 9.67 -5.45 -6.29
C VAL A 18 10.36 -6.74 -6.72
N PHE A 19 9.56 -7.67 -7.22
CA PHE A 19 10.00 -8.99 -7.64
C PHE A 19 9.70 -9.17 -9.12
N GLU A 20 10.73 -9.27 -9.95
CA GLU A 20 10.57 -9.65 -11.36
C GLU A 20 10.21 -11.14 -11.43
N VAL A 21 9.05 -11.44 -12.04
CA VAL A 21 8.55 -12.83 -12.15
C VAL A 21 8.58 -13.34 -13.60
N ALA A 22 8.63 -12.45 -14.58
CA ALA A 22 8.83 -12.72 -15.99
C ALA A 22 9.32 -11.44 -16.70
N PRO A 23 9.79 -11.53 -17.96
CA PRO A 23 10.07 -10.33 -18.75
C PRO A 23 8.85 -9.39 -18.76
N GLU A 24 9.07 -8.12 -18.42
CA GLU A 24 8.04 -7.07 -18.35
C GLU A 24 6.94 -7.27 -17.29
N VAL A 25 7.04 -8.30 -16.43
CA VAL A 25 6.06 -8.58 -15.37
C VAL A 25 6.76 -8.60 -14.01
N ALA A 26 6.31 -7.72 -13.11
CA ALA A 26 6.77 -7.67 -11.74
C ALA A 26 5.60 -7.77 -10.76
N VAL A 27 5.84 -8.43 -9.64
CA VAL A 27 4.98 -8.39 -8.45
C VAL A 27 5.54 -7.32 -7.51
N VAL A 28 4.69 -6.41 -7.06
CA VAL A 28 5.05 -5.37 -6.09
C VAL A 28 4.36 -5.67 -4.77
N GLU A 29 5.15 -5.92 -3.72
CA GLU A 29 4.67 -6.16 -2.38
C GLU A 29 4.74 -4.88 -1.56
N PHE A 30 3.63 -4.53 -0.92
CA PHE A 30 3.54 -3.44 0.04
C PHE A 30 3.41 -4.04 1.44
N SER A 31 4.30 -3.63 2.34
CA SER A 31 4.38 -4.16 3.70
C SER A 31 4.41 -3.03 4.73
N LYS A 32 3.56 -3.10 5.76
CA LYS A 32 3.59 -2.12 6.85
C LYS A 32 4.82 -2.33 7.74
N SER A 33 5.68 -1.32 7.83
CA SER A 33 6.88 -1.35 8.68
C SER A 33 6.70 -0.62 10.02
N ALA A 34 5.78 0.36 10.11
CA ALA A 34 5.44 1.08 11.35
C ALA A 34 4.02 1.67 11.30
N GLY A 35 3.50 2.13 12.45
CA GLY A 35 2.21 2.83 12.52
C GLY A 35 0.97 1.92 12.62
N ASP A 36 -0.20 2.53 12.46
CA ASP A 36 -1.48 1.87 12.66
C ASP A 36 -1.90 1.01 11.44
N THR A 37 -2.50 -0.16 11.72
CA THR A 37 -2.90 -1.09 10.65
C THR A 37 -4.14 -0.60 9.89
N LEU A 38 -5.10 0.03 10.55
CA LEU A 38 -6.28 0.56 9.86
C LEU A 38 -5.90 1.74 8.97
N GLU A 39 -4.98 2.59 9.44
CA GLU A 39 -4.41 3.67 8.62
C GLU A 39 -3.66 3.13 7.41
N TYR A 40 -2.86 2.07 7.58
CA TYR A 40 -2.19 1.38 6.48
C TYR A 40 -3.18 0.87 5.42
N VAL A 41 -4.19 0.10 5.84
CA VAL A 41 -5.18 -0.47 4.92
C VAL A 41 -5.94 0.64 4.19
N LYS A 42 -6.37 1.68 4.92
CA LYS A 42 -7.06 2.83 4.34
C LYS A 42 -6.18 3.56 3.31
N PHE A 43 -4.91 3.77 3.63
CA PHE A 43 -3.94 4.37 2.71
C PHE A 43 -3.75 3.52 1.44
N CYS A 44 -3.65 2.19 1.58
CA CYS A 44 -3.56 1.30 0.43
C CYS A 44 -4.79 1.41 -0.48
N GLU A 45 -6.00 1.36 0.09
CA GLU A 45 -7.25 1.37 -0.67
C GLU A 45 -7.60 2.75 -1.27
N GLU A 46 -7.39 3.84 -0.54
CA GLU A 46 -7.82 5.18 -0.96
C GLU A 46 -6.75 5.94 -1.75
N GLU A 47 -5.47 5.65 -1.53
CA GLU A 47 -4.37 6.39 -2.16
C GLU A 47 -3.56 5.51 -3.12
N VAL A 48 -3.04 4.37 -2.65
CA VAL A 48 -2.12 3.53 -3.44
C VAL A 48 -2.82 2.88 -4.64
N ARG A 49 -3.93 2.16 -4.40
CA ARG A 49 -4.62 1.44 -5.48
C ARG A 49 -5.12 2.38 -6.58
N PRO A 50 -5.77 3.53 -6.28
CA PRO A 50 -6.23 4.46 -7.31
C PRO A 50 -5.08 5.11 -8.07
N SER A 51 -3.96 5.41 -7.40
CA SER A 51 -2.80 6.06 -8.04
C SER A 51 -2.03 5.15 -8.99
N LEU A 52 -2.14 3.83 -8.82
CA LEU A 52 -1.43 2.83 -9.64
C LEU A 52 -2.33 2.13 -10.66
N LYS A 53 -3.57 2.58 -10.82
CA LYS A 53 -4.57 1.96 -11.71
C LYS A 53 -4.13 1.79 -13.16
N ASP A 54 -3.24 2.66 -13.66
CA ASP A 54 -2.82 2.68 -15.06
C ASP A 54 -1.65 1.72 -15.33
N ILE A 55 -1.03 1.16 -14.29
CA ILE A 55 0.13 0.25 -14.40
C ILE A 55 -0.11 -1.11 -13.76
N VAL A 56 -1.07 -1.22 -12.84
CA VAL A 56 -1.40 -2.49 -12.17
C VAL A 56 -2.39 -3.27 -13.02
N TRP A 57 -1.99 -4.47 -13.43
CA TRP A 57 -2.88 -5.38 -14.15
C TRP A 57 -3.93 -6.02 -13.22
N SER A 58 -3.53 -6.48 -12.03
CA SER A 58 -4.45 -7.09 -11.06
C SER A 58 -3.98 -6.90 -9.62
N TRP A 59 -4.92 -6.83 -8.69
CA TRP A 59 -4.64 -6.84 -7.25
C TRP A 59 -4.94 -8.22 -6.65
N GLN A 60 -4.17 -8.62 -5.64
CA GLN A 60 -4.43 -9.86 -4.92
C GLN A 60 -5.78 -9.76 -4.19
N GLY A 61 -6.64 -10.77 -4.38
CA GLY A 61 -7.94 -10.85 -3.71
C GLY A 61 -9.10 -10.20 -4.47
N ASP A 62 -8.85 -9.57 -5.61
CA ASP A 62 -9.93 -9.16 -6.51
C ASP A 62 -10.58 -10.43 -7.11
N THR A 63 -11.80 -10.75 -6.65
CA THR A 63 -12.63 -11.76 -7.29
C THR A 63 -13.31 -11.15 -8.51
N HIS A 64 -13.04 -11.74 -9.68
CA HIS A 64 -13.79 -11.47 -10.92
C HIS A 64 -15.26 -11.89 -10.82
#